data_AF-A0A7X3T5U9-F1
#
_entry.id   AF-A0A7X3T5U9-F1
#
_cell.length_a   1.000
_cell.length_b   1.000
_cell.length_c   1.000
_cell.angle_alpha   90.00
_cell.angle_beta   90.00
_cell.angle_gamma   90.00
#
_symmetry.space_group_name_H-M   'P 1'
#
loop_
_entity.id
_entity.type
_entity.pdbx_description
1 polymer ?
#
loop_
_entity_poly.entity_id
_entity_poly.type
_entity_poly.pdbx_seq_one_letter_code
_entity_poly.pdbx_strand_id
1 'polypeptide(L)'
;MKQKFFAIGAVAVLAIVGVFVFEYATLAQRPDRNAQNQQRGNRQGGERGNRGGMPGIMNPMSIVDNSWIDLTFSVKVDDETLVKARPVYQMTRDKFAAKMKELRASGNWQAMRSEMQKLVATVGPEFQASLKEVLTKEQMTKLNELTKKRQTEMQQRGNRQGGERGRRGGGNQ
;
A
#
# COMPACT_ATOMS: atom_id res chain seq x y z
N MET A 1 -23.96 -33.64 29.96
CA MET A 1 -23.55 -34.22 28.65
C MET A 1 -24.06 -33.28 27.55
N LYS A 2 -23.19 -32.44 26.99
CA LYS A 2 -22.46 -32.61 25.71
C LYS A 2 -23.28 -32.13 24.50
N GLN A 3 -22.85 -30.95 23.98
CA GLN A 3 -22.73 -30.55 22.56
C GLN A 3 -24.05 -30.52 21.75
N LYS A 4 -24.40 -29.48 20.99
CA LYS A 4 -23.66 -28.96 19.83
C LYS A 4 -24.21 -27.57 19.44
N PHE A 5 -23.43 -26.51 19.65
CA PHE A 5 -23.64 -25.18 19.02
C PHE A 5 -22.35 -24.77 18.29
N PHE A 6 -21.91 -25.57 17.33
CA PHE A 6 -20.80 -25.24 16.45
C PHE A 6 -21.25 -25.40 15.00
N ALA A 7 -21.85 -24.34 14.43
CA ALA A 7 -22.13 -24.29 12.99
C ALA A 7 -22.29 -22.88 12.39
N ILE A 8 -21.78 -21.80 13.02
CA ILE A 8 -21.85 -20.45 12.42
C ILE A 8 -20.47 -19.76 12.29
N GLY A 9 -19.40 -20.36 12.81
CA GLY A 9 -18.08 -19.71 12.89
C GLY A 9 -17.19 -19.77 11.63
N ALA A 10 -17.60 -20.43 10.54
CA ALA A 10 -16.68 -20.80 9.45
C ALA A 10 -16.81 -19.99 8.15
N VAL A 11 -17.77 -19.05 8.02
CA VAL A 11 -17.97 -18.31 6.75
C VAL A 11 -17.36 -16.90 6.77
N ALA A 12 -17.04 -16.33 7.93
CA ALA A 12 -16.55 -14.94 8.02
C ALA A 12 -15.03 -14.77 7.82
N VAL A 13 -14.24 -15.85 7.78
CA VAL A 13 -12.76 -15.74 7.69
C VAL A 13 -12.27 -15.59 6.24
N LEU A 14 -13.08 -15.99 5.25
CA LEU A 14 -12.71 -15.87 3.83
C LEU A 14 -12.97 -14.47 3.23
N ALA A 15 -13.83 -13.66 3.84
CA ALA A 15 -14.17 -12.33 3.32
C ALA A 15 -13.05 -11.29 3.57
N ILE A 16 -12.22 -11.44 4.61
CA ILE A 16 -11.24 -10.40 4.98
C ILE A 16 -9.93 -10.54 4.18
N VAL A 17 -9.57 -11.77 3.76
CA VAL A 17 -8.40 -12.01 2.89
C VAL A 17 -8.70 -11.64 1.44
N GLY A 18 -9.95 -11.80 0.99
CA GLY A 18 -10.37 -11.49 -0.38
C GLY A 18 -10.27 -9.99 -0.73
N VAL A 19 -10.59 -9.09 0.20
CA VAL A 19 -10.65 -7.64 -0.11
C VAL A 19 -9.26 -7.05 -0.38
N PHE A 20 -8.20 -7.55 0.25
CA PHE A 20 -6.84 -7.04 0.00
C PHE A 20 -6.25 -7.55 -1.32
N VAL A 21 -6.53 -8.79 -1.74
CA VAL A 21 -6.01 -9.30 -3.02
C VAL A 21 -6.79 -8.74 -4.22
N PHE A 22 -8.10 -8.53 -4.08
CA PHE A 22 -8.95 -8.03 -5.17
C PHE A 22 -8.68 -6.55 -5.54
N GLU A 23 -8.32 -5.70 -4.58
CA GLU A 23 -8.04 -4.27 -4.85
C GLU A 23 -6.66 -4.03 -5.49
N TYR A 24 -5.66 -4.87 -5.21
CA TYR A 24 -4.37 -4.77 -5.91
C TYR A 24 -4.43 -5.33 -7.34
N ALA A 25 -5.25 -6.36 -7.59
CA ALA A 25 -5.45 -6.93 -8.93
C ALA A 25 -6.25 -5.98 -9.86
N THR A 26 -7.23 -5.24 -9.33
CA THR A 26 -8.06 -4.31 -10.12
C THR A 26 -7.32 -3.03 -10.54
N LEU A 27 -6.23 -2.66 -9.86
CA LEU A 27 -5.32 -1.59 -10.33
C LEU A 27 -4.48 -2.01 -11.54
N ALA A 28 -4.35 -3.31 -11.83
CA ALA A 28 -3.57 -3.84 -12.96
C ALA A 28 -4.38 -3.98 -14.26
N GLN A 29 -5.71 -3.82 -14.22
CA GLN A 29 -6.60 -4.04 -15.37
C GLN A 29 -7.29 -2.76 -15.89
N ARG A 30 -6.60 -1.62 -15.92
CA ARG A 30 -7.09 -0.50 -16.73
C ARG A 30 -6.55 -0.66 -18.16
N PRO A 31 -7.42 -0.93 -19.16
CA PRO A 31 -7.00 -0.99 -20.55
C PRO A 31 -6.40 0.35 -20.98
N ASP A 32 -5.30 0.24 -21.71
CA ASP A 32 -4.51 1.32 -22.28
C ASP A 32 -5.37 2.40 -22.92
N ARG A 33 -5.32 3.59 -22.33
CA ARG A 33 -5.92 4.80 -22.91
C ARG A 33 -4.87 5.89 -23.00
N ASN A 34 -3.74 5.61 -23.67
CA ASN A 34 -2.72 6.63 -23.95
C ASN A 34 -1.83 6.32 -25.17
N ALA A 35 -2.38 5.66 -26.20
CA ALA A 35 -1.71 5.51 -27.50
C ALA A 35 -1.75 6.80 -28.38
N GLN A 36 -2.14 7.97 -27.85
CA GLN A 36 -2.45 9.14 -28.69
C GLN A 36 -2.06 10.49 -28.07
N ASN A 37 -0.83 10.64 -27.57
CA ASN A 37 -0.30 11.98 -27.23
C ASN A 37 1.23 12.07 -27.36
N GLN A 38 1.77 11.46 -28.42
CA GLN A 38 3.22 11.44 -28.68
C GLN A 38 3.81 12.73 -29.27
N GLN A 39 3.05 13.81 -29.47
CA GLN A 39 3.58 15.02 -30.10
C GLN A 39 3.00 16.29 -29.50
N ARG A 40 3.80 17.00 -28.69
CA ARG A 40 4.02 18.47 -28.72
C ARG A 40 4.37 19.01 -27.34
N GLY A 41 5.52 19.68 -27.27
CA GLY A 41 5.70 20.85 -26.42
C GLY A 41 6.85 20.79 -25.43
N ASN A 42 8.04 21.16 -25.92
CA ASN A 42 9.04 21.86 -25.10
C ASN A 42 8.36 23.04 -24.38
N ARG A 43 8.18 22.95 -23.05
CA ARG A 43 7.99 24.13 -22.19
C ARG A 43 8.70 23.92 -20.86
N GLN A 44 9.89 24.52 -20.77
CA GLN A 44 10.53 24.95 -19.54
C GLN A 44 9.51 25.66 -18.64
N GLY A 45 9.48 25.28 -17.37
CA GLY A 45 8.60 25.89 -16.37
C GLY A 45 8.77 25.26 -14.99
N GLY A 46 9.76 25.74 -14.24
CA GLY A 46 9.78 25.65 -12.78
C GLY A 46 10.70 24.59 -12.19
N GLU A 47 11.91 25.02 -11.81
CA GLU A 47 12.65 24.44 -10.69
C GLU A 47 11.77 24.46 -9.43
N ARG A 48 11.07 23.36 -9.18
CA ARG A 48 10.48 23.07 -7.86
C ARG A 48 10.57 21.58 -7.60
N GLY A 49 11.60 21.22 -6.85
CA GLY A 49 11.66 19.95 -6.14
C GLY A 49 12.27 18.83 -6.96
N ASN A 50 13.60 18.84 -7.00
CA ASN A 50 14.42 17.65 -7.17
C ASN A 50 14.08 16.60 -6.07
N ARG A 51 12.96 15.89 -6.22
CA ARG A 51 12.67 14.63 -5.54
C ARG A 51 12.40 13.61 -6.64
N GLY A 52 13.47 12.97 -7.09
CA GLY A 52 13.47 11.84 -8.03
C GLY A 52 12.74 10.60 -7.48
N GLY A 53 11.46 10.74 -7.14
CA GLY A 53 10.55 9.64 -6.96
C GLY A 53 9.65 9.58 -8.19
N MET A 54 9.75 8.49 -8.95
CA MET A 54 8.84 8.24 -10.08
C MET A 54 7.38 8.45 -9.65
N PRO A 55 6.62 9.34 -10.32
CA PRO A 55 5.19 9.50 -10.08
C PRO A 55 4.50 8.14 -10.20
N GLY A 56 3.90 7.65 -9.11
CA GLY A 56 3.10 6.43 -9.11
C GLY A 56 3.79 5.13 -8.67
N ILE A 57 5.06 5.16 -8.24
CA ILE A 57 5.66 4.01 -7.55
C ILE A 57 5.48 4.17 -6.05
N MET A 58 4.54 3.42 -5.48
CA MET A 58 4.37 3.33 -4.03
C MET A 58 5.63 2.72 -3.42
N ASN A 59 6.23 3.40 -2.44
CA ASN A 59 7.32 2.80 -1.66
C ASN A 59 6.74 1.69 -0.77
N PRO A 60 7.04 0.41 -1.00
CA PRO A 60 6.45 -0.69 -0.22
C PRO A 60 6.88 -0.65 1.26
N MET A 61 8.06 -0.08 1.57
CA MET A 61 8.48 0.10 2.96
C MET A 61 7.51 0.98 3.74
N SER A 62 6.83 1.92 3.05
CA SER A 62 5.82 2.75 3.70
C SER A 62 4.65 1.95 4.27
N ILE A 63 4.35 0.76 3.76
CA ILE A 63 3.30 -0.10 4.31
C ILE A 63 3.67 -0.51 5.75
N VAL A 64 4.92 -0.94 5.93
CA VAL A 64 5.45 -1.42 7.21
C VAL A 64 5.70 -0.26 8.16
N ASP A 65 6.37 0.80 7.68
CA ASP A 65 6.72 1.96 8.50
C ASP A 65 5.46 2.66 9.02
N ASN A 66 4.46 2.87 8.15
CA ASN A 66 3.21 3.50 8.54
C ASN A 66 2.38 2.62 9.50
N SER A 67 2.39 1.30 9.30
CA SER A 67 1.74 0.37 10.22
C SER A 67 2.41 0.37 11.59
N TRP A 68 3.74 0.48 11.66
CA TRP A 68 4.47 0.56 12.93
C TRP A 68 4.13 1.84 13.71
N ILE A 69 4.08 2.97 13.00
CA ILE A 69 3.68 4.26 13.57
C ILE A 69 2.26 4.17 14.12
N ASP A 70 1.32 3.61 13.37
CA ASP A 70 -0.05 3.44 13.84
C ASP A 70 -0.14 2.55 15.07
N LEU A 71 0.57 1.42 15.06
CA LEU A 71 0.58 0.49 16.18
C LEU A 71 1.06 1.19 17.47
N THR A 72 2.10 2.00 17.34
CA THR A 72 2.76 2.69 18.47
C THR A 72 1.93 3.88 18.97
N PHE A 73 1.46 4.75 18.06
CA PHE A 73 0.93 6.07 18.44
C PHE A 73 -0.60 6.17 18.35
N SER A 74 -1.23 5.40 17.47
CA SER A 74 -2.67 5.47 17.22
C SER A 74 -3.41 4.35 17.96
N VAL A 75 -2.94 3.11 17.84
CA VAL A 75 -3.49 1.95 18.56
C VAL A 75 -2.99 1.92 20.01
N LYS A 76 -1.75 2.37 20.24
CA LYS A 76 -1.12 2.47 21.57
C LYS A 76 -1.13 1.13 22.30
N VAL A 77 -0.55 0.11 21.66
CA VAL A 77 -0.35 -1.18 22.30
C VAL A 77 0.72 -1.07 23.39
N ASP A 78 0.71 -2.00 24.34
CA ASP A 78 1.68 -2.05 25.43
C ASP A 78 3.09 -2.41 24.93
N ASP A 79 4.09 -2.12 25.75
CA ASP A 79 5.50 -2.33 25.41
C ASP A 79 5.85 -3.80 25.16
N GLU A 80 5.20 -4.74 25.87
CA GLU A 80 5.42 -6.18 25.66
C GLU A 80 4.95 -6.60 24.26
N THR A 81 3.78 -6.11 23.86
CA THR A 81 3.24 -6.29 22.51
C THR A 81 4.15 -5.65 21.46
N LEU A 82 4.69 -4.45 21.70
CA LEU A 82 5.64 -3.81 20.79
C LEU A 82 6.94 -4.61 20.65
N VAL A 83 7.46 -5.18 21.74
CA VAL A 83 8.66 -6.03 21.73
C VAL A 83 8.42 -7.29 20.89
N LYS A 84 7.26 -7.93 21.03
CA LYS A 84 6.89 -9.12 20.24
C LYS A 84 6.65 -8.79 18.76
N ALA A 85 6.07 -7.62 18.47
CA ALA A 85 5.79 -7.20 17.11
C ALA A 85 7.05 -6.76 16.35
N ARG A 86 8.01 -6.14 17.03
CA ARG A 86 9.26 -5.61 16.42
C ARG A 86 9.95 -6.56 15.44
N PRO A 87 10.25 -7.84 15.76
CA PRO A 87 10.91 -8.74 14.82
C PRO A 87 10.09 -8.98 13.54
N VAL A 88 8.76 -9.01 13.64
CA VAL A 88 7.86 -9.12 12.48
C VAL A 88 8.03 -7.92 11.56
N TYR A 89 7.98 -6.70 12.12
CA TYR A 89 8.18 -5.47 11.36
C TYR A 89 9.58 -5.38 10.73
N GLN A 90 10.63 -5.71 11.49
CA GLN A 90 12.02 -5.68 11.01
C GLN A 90 12.21 -6.65 9.84
N MET A 91 11.82 -7.91 10.02
CA MET A 91 11.95 -8.93 8.96
C MET A 91 11.24 -8.51 7.68
N THR A 92 10.00 -8.05 7.77
CA THR A 92 9.22 -7.61 6.60
C THR A 92 9.85 -6.38 5.94
N ARG A 93 10.31 -5.41 6.74
CA ARG A 93 10.99 -4.22 6.23
C ARG A 93 12.29 -4.57 5.51
N ASP A 94 13.07 -5.50 6.06
CA ASP A 94 14.33 -5.94 5.48
C ASP A 94 14.11 -6.68 4.16
N LYS A 95 13.06 -7.52 4.04
CA LYS A 95 12.65 -8.13 2.77
C LYS A 95 12.34 -7.06 1.71
N PHE A 96 11.57 -6.03 2.07
CA PHE A 96 11.27 -4.92 1.16
C PHE A 96 12.52 -4.12 0.77
N ALA A 97 13.38 -3.81 1.74
CA ALA A 97 14.60 -3.05 1.51
C ALA A 97 15.59 -3.81 0.60
N ALA A 98 15.77 -5.11 0.82
CA ALA A 98 16.63 -5.97 0.01
C ALA A 98 16.17 -6.01 -1.45
N LYS A 99 14.87 -6.26 -1.70
CA LYS A 99 14.34 -6.29 -3.06
C LYS A 99 14.37 -4.90 -3.72
N MET A 100 14.13 -3.83 -2.96
CA MET A 100 14.26 -2.47 -3.49
C MET A 100 15.70 -2.15 -3.90
N LYS A 101 16.69 -2.62 -3.12
CA LYS A 101 18.11 -2.47 -3.46
C LYS A 101 18.46 -3.24 -4.73
N GLU A 102 17.99 -4.48 -4.86
CA GLU A 102 18.17 -5.33 -6.05
C GLU A 102 17.57 -4.67 -7.31
N LEU A 103 16.32 -4.23 -7.26
CA LEU A 103 15.64 -3.62 -8.41
C LEU A 103 16.19 -2.25 -8.78
N ARG A 104 16.71 -1.47 -7.82
CA ARG A 104 17.42 -0.22 -8.13
C ARG A 104 18.74 -0.50 -8.82
N ALA A 105 19.48 -1.52 -8.37
CA ALA A 105 20.76 -1.89 -8.96
C ALA A 105 20.61 -2.42 -10.39
N SER A 106 19.48 -3.06 -10.71
CA SER A 106 19.22 -3.57 -12.06
C SER A 106 18.89 -2.49 -13.09
N GLY A 107 18.54 -1.27 -12.66
CA GLY A 107 18.15 -0.16 -13.55
C GLY A 107 16.88 -0.40 -14.37
N ASN A 108 16.22 -1.54 -14.21
CA ASN A 108 15.02 -1.91 -14.95
C ASN A 108 13.77 -1.34 -14.28
N TRP A 109 13.54 -0.05 -14.50
CA TRP A 109 12.43 0.71 -13.91
C TRP A 109 11.05 0.16 -14.26
N GLN A 110 10.91 -0.47 -15.43
CA GLN A 110 9.64 -1.05 -15.87
C GLN A 110 9.32 -2.34 -15.11
N ALA A 111 10.33 -3.20 -14.90
CA ALA A 111 10.19 -4.38 -14.05
C ALA A 111 10.05 -4.02 -12.57
N MET A 112 10.63 -2.90 -12.13
CA MET A 112 10.60 -2.51 -10.71
C MET A 112 9.18 -2.42 -10.16
N ARG A 113 8.24 -1.88 -10.94
CA ARG A 113 6.84 -1.75 -10.51
C ARG A 113 6.16 -3.10 -10.34
N SER A 114 6.26 -3.98 -11.33
CA SER A 114 5.58 -5.29 -11.29
C SER A 114 6.20 -6.20 -10.24
N GLU A 115 7.52 -6.21 -10.10
CA GLU A 115 8.23 -6.97 -9.07
C GLU A 115 7.90 -6.48 -7.66
N MET A 116 7.72 -5.16 -7.48
CA MET A 116 7.27 -4.61 -6.19
C MET A 116 5.82 -4.97 -5.89
N GLN A 117 4.93 -4.96 -6.88
CA GLN A 117 3.55 -5.42 -6.69
C GLN A 117 3.49 -6.90 -6.29
N LYS A 118 4.28 -7.76 -6.95
CA LYS A 118 4.39 -9.18 -6.59
C LYS A 118 4.90 -9.35 -5.17
N LEU A 119 5.96 -8.62 -4.80
CA LEU A 119 6.53 -8.68 -3.47
C LEU A 119 5.50 -8.29 -2.39
N VAL A 120 4.73 -7.22 -2.60
CA VAL A 120 3.65 -6.83 -1.69
C VAL A 120 2.57 -7.92 -1.62
N ALA A 121 2.19 -8.52 -2.76
CA ALA A 121 1.20 -9.59 -2.80
C ALA A 121 1.65 -10.86 -2.05
N THR A 122 2.96 -11.13 -1.98
CA THR A 122 3.51 -12.30 -1.26
C THR A 122 3.80 -11.98 0.21
N VAL A 123 4.53 -10.90 0.47
CA VAL A 123 5.04 -10.54 1.81
C VAL A 123 3.96 -9.85 2.65
N GLY A 124 3.00 -9.17 2.03
CA GLY A 124 1.90 -8.50 2.72
C GLY A 124 1.01 -9.47 3.53
N PRO A 125 0.53 -10.58 2.94
CA PRO A 125 -0.21 -11.60 3.68
C PRO A 125 0.59 -12.27 4.79
N GLU A 126 1.89 -12.58 4.56
CA GLU A 126 2.78 -13.12 5.60
C GLU A 126 2.88 -12.16 6.80
N PHE A 127 3.14 -10.88 6.51
CA PHE A 127 3.21 -9.84 7.53
C PHE A 127 1.91 -9.72 8.34
N GLN A 128 0.77 -9.74 7.67
CA GLN A 128 -0.54 -9.71 8.32
C GLN A 128 -0.83 -10.96 9.15
N ALA A 129 -0.40 -12.14 8.71
CA ALA A 129 -0.55 -13.39 9.46
C ALA A 129 0.28 -13.35 10.74
N SER A 130 1.56 -12.99 10.64
CA SER A 130 2.46 -12.87 11.80
C SER A 130 1.99 -11.82 12.80
N LEU A 131 1.43 -10.69 12.34
CA LEU A 131 0.87 -9.69 13.26
C LEU A 131 -0.34 -10.22 14.04
N LYS A 132 -1.18 -11.08 13.46
CA LYS A 132 -2.34 -11.67 14.17
C LYS A 132 -1.95 -12.61 15.30
N GLU A 133 -0.74 -13.15 15.28
CA GLU A 133 -0.22 -14.00 16.36
C GLU A 133 0.18 -13.17 17.58
N VAL A 134 0.50 -11.89 17.38
CA VAL A 134 0.99 -10.97 18.43
C VAL A 134 -0.10 -10.02 18.90
N LEU A 135 -0.96 -9.58 17.99
CA LEU A 135 -1.97 -8.55 18.24
C LEU A 135 -3.34 -9.15 18.52
N THR A 136 -4.09 -8.50 19.41
CA THR A 136 -5.50 -8.86 19.63
C THR A 136 -6.33 -8.54 18.39
N LYS A 137 -7.50 -9.18 18.28
CA LYS A 137 -8.46 -8.92 17.20
C LYS A 137 -8.85 -7.44 17.11
N GLU A 138 -9.01 -6.78 18.25
CA GLU A 138 -9.36 -5.36 18.31
C GLU A 138 -8.22 -4.47 17.80
N GLN A 139 -6.98 -4.74 18.22
CA GLN A 139 -5.79 -4.01 17.77
C GLN A 139 -5.60 -4.17 16.26
N MET A 140 -5.73 -5.40 15.75
CA MET A 140 -5.69 -5.67 14.30
C MET A 140 -6.78 -4.94 13.53
N THR A 141 -7.98 -4.85 14.09
CA THR A 141 -9.11 -4.16 13.43
C THR A 141 -8.83 -2.67 13.31
N LYS A 142 -8.42 -2.01 14.40
CA LYS A 142 -8.02 -0.59 14.39
C LYS A 142 -6.87 -0.32 13.41
N LEU A 143 -5.87 -1.19 13.38
CA LEU A 143 -4.72 -1.07 12.48
C LEU A 143 -5.15 -1.15 10.99
N ASN A 144 -6.09 -2.04 10.69
CA ASN A 144 -6.65 -2.18 9.34
C ASN A 144 -7.49 -0.96 8.93
N GLU A 145 -8.27 -0.39 9.84
CA GLU A 145 -9.04 0.84 9.58
C GLU A 145 -8.14 2.03 9.27
N LEU A 146 -7.05 2.22 10.04
CA LEU A 146 -6.08 3.28 9.79
C LEU A 146 -5.39 3.10 8.43
N THR A 147 -5.06 1.86 8.08
CA THR A 147 -4.48 1.53 6.77
C THR A 147 -5.44 1.85 5.63
N LYS A 148 -6.71 1.46 5.75
CA LYS A 148 -7.76 1.78 4.77
C LYS A 148 -7.97 3.28 4.64
N LYS A 149 -8.06 4.00 5.77
CA LYS A 149 -8.23 5.46 5.78
C LYS A 149 -7.13 6.14 4.97
N ARG A 150 -5.86 5.75 5.17
CA ARG A 150 -4.74 6.29 4.37
C ARG A 150 -4.86 5.95 2.90
N GLN A 151 -5.24 4.72 2.56
CA GLN A 151 -5.42 4.30 1.18
C GLN A 151 -6.51 5.15 0.49
N THR A 152 -7.64 5.36 1.16
CA THR A 152 -8.73 6.23 0.68
C THR A 152 -8.27 7.67 0.53
N GLU A 153 -7.56 8.23 1.51
CA GLU A 153 -7.03 9.59 1.43
C GLU A 153 -6.02 9.75 0.27
N MET A 154 -5.15 8.76 0.05
CA MET A 154 -4.24 8.74 -1.09
C MET A 154 -4.99 8.70 -2.41
N GLN A 155 -6.03 7.87 -2.53
CA GLN A 155 -6.86 7.78 -3.72
C GLN A 155 -7.61 9.09 -3.99
N GLN A 156 -8.16 9.72 -2.96
CA GLN A 156 -8.84 11.02 -3.08
C GLN A 156 -7.87 12.14 -3.51
N ARG A 157 -6.64 12.15 -2.97
CA ARG A 157 -5.60 13.12 -3.39
C ARG A 157 -5.20 12.92 -4.85
N GLY A 158 -5.07 11.66 -5.29
CA GLY A 158 -4.81 11.33 -6.69
C GLY A 158 -5.94 11.80 -7.63
N ASN A 159 -7.20 11.63 -7.20
CA ASN A 159 -8.36 12.06 -7.99
C ASN A 159 -8.50 13.59 -8.07
N ARG A 160 -8.11 14.34 -7.02
CA ARG A 160 -8.15 15.82 -7.04
C ARG A 160 -7.06 16.41 -7.95
N GLN A 161 -5.83 15.88 -7.91
CA GLN A 161 -4.74 16.37 -8.77
C GLN A 161 -4.91 16.04 -10.26
N GLY A 162 -5.69 15.02 -10.62
CA GLY A 162 -6.02 14.69 -12.01
C GLY A 162 -7.13 15.56 -12.63
N GLY A 163 -7.99 16.19 -11.82
CA GLY A 163 -9.16 16.94 -12.29
C GLY A 163 -8.93 18.42 -12.58
N GLU A 164 -7.96 19.06 -11.91
CA GLU A 164 -7.81 20.53 -11.96
C GLU A 164 -6.83 21.05 -13.02
N ARG A 165 -6.04 20.17 -13.68
CA ARG A 165 -5.15 20.58 -14.78
C ARG A 165 -5.84 20.66 -16.15
N GLY A 166 -7.11 20.24 -16.26
CA GLY A 166 -7.87 20.25 -17.52
C GLY A 166 -8.79 21.47 -17.74
N ARG A 167 -8.86 22.42 -16.80
CA ARG A 167 -9.87 23.51 -16.79
C ARG A 167 -9.30 24.91 -16.63
N ARG A 168 -8.03 25.14 -16.97
CA ARG A 168 -7.40 26.47 -16.93
C ARG A 168 -6.55 26.72 -18.18
N GLY A 169 -7.19 26.64 -19.34
CA GLY A 169 -6.57 26.87 -20.64
C GLY A 169 -7.56 27.31 -21.71
N GLY A 170 -8.60 28.06 -21.32
CA GLY A 170 -9.61 28.59 -22.23
C GLY A 170 -10.19 29.87 -21.65
N GLY A 171 -9.47 30.98 -21.81
CA GLY A 171 -9.91 32.30 -21.39
C GLY A 171 -8.90 33.36 -21.80
N ASN A 172 -9.32 34.23 -22.71
CA ASN A 172 -8.66 35.42 -23.27
C ASN A 172 -7.48 35.20 -24.23
N GLN A 173 -7.77 35.16 -25.53
CA GLN A 173 -7.78 36.33 -26.43
C GLN A 173 -8.36 35.93 -27.78
#